data_AF-A0A1A8AXL2-F1
#
_entry.id   AF-A0A1A8AXL2-F1
#
_cell.length_a   1.000
_cell.length_b   1.000
_cell.length_c   1.000
_cell.angle_alpha   90.00
_cell.angle_beta   90.00
_cell.angle_gamma   90.00
#
_symmetry.space_group_name_H-M   'P 1'
#
loop_
_entity.id
_entity.type
_entity.pdbx_description
1 polymer ?
#
loop_
_entity_poly.entity_id
_entity_poly.type
_entity_poly.pdbx_seq_one_letter_code
_entity_poly.pdbx_strand_id
1 'polypeptide(L)'
;NKVKYLKQTSAVLQRDFGGDIPNSVEGLVRLPGVGPKMAHLAMDIAWNQVSGIGVDTHVHRISNRLGWFRRPTKNPEETRKALEEWLPRELWSEINWLLVGFGQQVCLPVSPLCSSCLNQNICPSAHQSSPVKRPKAGSPRSPKSLPFKTKTEPGQELALNDETIKQEPRPETVSYMRPRRKNKCPL
;
A
#
# COMPACT_ATOMS: atom_id res chain seq x y z
N ASN A 1 2.98 -14.25 25.98
CA ASN A 1 3.20 -12.81 25.72
C ASN A 1 1.94 -12.04 25.33
N LYS A 2 1.18 -12.44 24.30
CA LYS A 2 -0.03 -11.70 23.86
C LYS A 2 -1.07 -11.41 24.96
N VAL A 3 -1.40 -12.40 25.80
CA VAL A 3 -2.34 -12.22 26.93
C VAL A 3 -1.82 -11.20 27.95
N LYS A 4 -0.51 -11.19 28.21
CA LYS A 4 0.14 -10.22 29.10
C LYS A 4 0.02 -8.80 28.54
N TYR A 5 0.28 -8.64 27.24
CA TYR A 5 0.14 -7.34 26.58
C TYR A 5 -1.30 -6.83 26.57
N LEU A 6 -2.30 -7.70 26.38
CA LEU A 6 -3.71 -7.31 26.48
C LEU A 6 -4.06 -6.75 27.87
N LYS A 7 -3.69 -7.46 28.95
CA LYS A 7 -3.93 -7.00 30.33
C LYS A 7 -3.21 -5.68 30.61
N GLN A 8 -1.95 -5.55 30.20
CA GLN A 8 -1.16 -4.34 30.40
C GLN A 8 -1.70 -3.16 29.58
N THR A 9 -2.11 -3.39 28.33
CA THR A 9 -2.70 -2.36 27.46
C THR A 9 -3.98 -1.81 28.09
N SER A 10 -4.89 -2.68 28.54
CA SER A 10 -6.13 -2.25 29.21
C SER A 10 -5.86 -1.39 30.45
N ALA A 11 -4.89 -1.79 31.28
CA ALA A 11 -4.49 -1.01 32.46
C ALA A 11 -3.90 0.37 32.09
N VAL A 12 -3.07 0.44 31.05
CA VAL A 12 -2.49 1.71 30.55
C VAL A 12 -3.59 2.62 29.99
N LEU A 13 -4.53 2.07 29.22
CA LEU A 13 -5.64 2.84 28.65
C LEU A 13 -6.52 3.46 29.75
N GLN A 14 -6.87 2.68 30.78
CA GLN A 14 -7.65 3.19 31.92
C GLN A 14 -6.91 4.29 32.69
N ARG A 15 -5.60 4.11 32.93
CA ARG A 15 -4.81 5.05 33.74
C ARG A 15 -4.44 6.33 33.02
N ASP A 16 -3.98 6.22 31.77
CA ASP A 16 -3.31 7.31 31.05
C ASP A 16 -4.18 7.93 29.95
N PHE A 17 -5.22 7.24 29.47
CA PHE A 17 -6.05 7.66 28.33
C PHE A 17 -7.56 7.68 28.63
N GLY A 18 -7.95 7.65 29.91
CA GLY A 18 -9.36 7.73 30.31
C GLY A 18 -10.23 6.57 29.83
N GLY A 19 -9.61 5.43 29.50
CA GLY A 19 -10.30 4.25 28.96
C GLY A 19 -10.50 4.25 27.44
N ASP A 20 -10.05 5.28 26.73
CA ASP A 20 -10.15 5.37 25.27
C ASP A 20 -8.81 5.10 24.56
N ILE A 21 -8.86 4.77 23.27
CA ILE A 21 -7.68 4.47 22.46
C ILE A 21 -7.06 5.77 21.93
N PRO A 22 -5.76 6.01 22.13
CA PRO A 22 -5.12 7.22 21.62
C PRO A 22 -5.18 7.32 20.10
N ASN A 23 -5.56 8.49 19.61
CA ASN A 23 -5.67 8.84 18.19
C ASN A 23 -4.37 9.44 17.62
N SER A 24 -3.21 9.03 18.13
CA SER A 24 -1.90 9.48 17.66
C SER A 24 -0.92 8.32 17.55
N VAL A 25 0.00 8.40 16.59
CA VAL A 25 1.04 7.37 16.38
C VAL A 25 1.88 7.19 17.64
N GLU A 26 2.28 8.30 18.27
CA GLU A 26 3.08 8.31 19.49
C GLU A 26 2.33 7.66 20.66
N GLY A 27 1.04 7.96 20.82
CA GLY A 27 0.20 7.35 21.85
C GLY A 27 0.03 5.85 21.63
N LEU A 28 -0.19 5.42 20.39
CA LEU A 28 -0.32 4.02 20.03
C LEU A 28 0.97 3.24 20.27
N VAL A 29 2.14 3.79 19.93
CA VAL A 29 3.45 3.14 20.15
C VAL A 29 3.78 2.99 21.64
N ARG A 30 3.21 3.82 22.52
CA ARG A 30 3.35 3.67 23.98
C ARG A 30 2.62 2.43 24.51
N LEU A 31 1.66 1.88 23.77
CA LEU A 31 0.94 0.68 24.19
C LEU A 31 1.84 -0.57 24.08
N PRO A 32 1.84 -1.45 25.08
CA PRO A 32 2.74 -2.59 25.10
C PRO A 32 2.41 -3.57 23.97
N GLY A 33 3.39 -3.82 23.11
CA GLY A 33 3.26 -4.71 21.95
C GLY A 33 2.81 -4.02 20.66
N VAL A 34 2.59 -2.71 20.67
CA VAL A 34 2.31 -1.91 19.47
C VAL A 34 3.62 -1.26 19.00
N GLY A 35 4.09 -1.67 17.82
CA GLY A 35 5.24 -1.04 17.16
C GLY A 35 4.82 0.02 16.13
N PRO A 36 5.79 0.74 15.54
CA PRO A 36 5.53 1.80 14.55
C PRO A 36 4.63 1.37 13.39
N LYS A 37 4.88 0.17 12.84
CA LYS A 37 4.02 -0.43 11.79
C LYS A 37 2.56 -0.52 12.21
N MET A 38 2.31 -1.09 13.41
CA MET A 38 0.94 -1.30 13.90
C MET A 38 0.26 0.04 14.20
N ALA A 39 1.00 1.02 14.69
CA ALA A 39 0.48 2.36 14.95
C ALA A 39 0.04 3.05 13.65
N HIS A 40 0.86 3.04 12.60
CA HIS A 40 0.47 3.61 11.30
C HIS A 40 -0.76 2.93 10.70
N LEU A 41 -0.83 1.60 10.77
CA LEU A 41 -2.00 0.85 10.27
C LEU A 41 -3.27 1.12 11.07
N ALA A 42 -3.16 1.24 12.39
CA ALA A 42 -4.30 1.58 13.24
C ALA A 42 -4.81 3.00 12.95
N MET A 43 -3.91 3.98 12.78
CA MET A 43 -4.27 5.35 12.39
C MET A 43 -5.02 5.40 11.05
N ASP A 44 -4.55 4.64 10.07
CA ASP A 44 -5.18 4.55 8.75
C ASP A 44 -6.56 3.89 8.83
N ILE A 45 -6.68 2.73 9.49
CA ILE A 45 -7.94 1.96 9.49
C ILE A 45 -9.00 2.54 10.43
N ALA A 46 -8.62 2.96 11.64
CA ALA A 46 -9.58 3.39 12.66
C ALA A 46 -9.93 4.88 12.57
N TRP A 47 -8.99 5.72 12.15
CA TRP A 47 -9.19 7.18 12.06
C TRP A 47 -9.15 7.72 10.62
N ASN A 48 -8.98 6.86 9.62
CA ASN A 48 -8.85 7.26 8.22
C ASN A 48 -7.76 8.32 8.01
N GLN A 49 -6.71 8.25 8.84
CA GLN A 49 -5.62 9.23 8.88
C GLN A 49 -4.31 8.56 8.49
N VAL A 50 -3.88 8.88 7.28
CA VAL A 50 -2.60 8.40 6.74
C VAL A 50 -1.45 9.15 7.41
N SER A 51 -0.87 8.54 8.43
CA SER A 51 0.28 9.08 9.17
C SER A 51 1.63 8.64 8.61
N GLY A 52 1.66 7.51 7.89
CA GLY A 52 2.85 6.93 7.30
C GLY A 52 2.57 5.53 6.74
N ILE A 53 3.54 4.95 6.04
CA ILE A 53 3.35 3.62 5.44
C ILE A 53 3.64 2.51 6.47
N GLY A 54 2.64 1.66 6.74
CA GLY A 54 2.83 0.48 7.59
C GLY A 54 3.59 -0.64 6.90
N VAL A 55 4.93 -0.59 6.90
CA VAL A 55 5.76 -1.59 6.19
C VAL A 55 5.71 -2.96 6.87
N ASP A 56 5.14 -3.94 6.17
CA ASP A 56 5.22 -5.38 6.51
C ASP A 56 6.52 -6.00 5.96
N THR A 57 6.91 -7.15 6.50
CA THR A 57 7.86 -8.10 5.89
C THR A 57 7.54 -8.40 4.42
N HIS A 58 6.26 -8.45 4.04
CA HIS A 58 5.85 -8.59 2.64
C HIS A 58 6.24 -7.37 1.81
N VAL A 59 5.85 -6.16 2.25
CA VAL A 59 6.17 -4.90 1.58
C VAL A 59 7.69 -4.73 1.46
N HIS A 60 8.43 -4.92 2.56
CA HIS A 60 9.88 -4.85 2.60
C HIS A 60 10.54 -5.81 1.60
N ARG A 61 10.17 -7.09 1.63
CA ARG A 61 10.71 -8.11 0.73
C ARG A 61 10.40 -7.81 -0.73
N ILE A 62 9.15 -7.48 -1.04
CA ILE A 62 8.69 -7.30 -2.42
C ILE A 62 9.29 -6.02 -3.01
N SER A 63 9.33 -4.93 -2.26
CA SER A 63 9.93 -3.67 -2.71
C SER A 63 11.42 -3.84 -3.03
N ASN A 64 12.16 -4.57 -2.19
CA ASN A 64 13.55 -4.92 -2.45
C ASN A 64 13.70 -5.85 -3.68
N ARG A 65 12.82 -6.83 -3.87
CA ARG A 65 12.83 -7.73 -5.05
C ARG A 65 12.50 -7.01 -6.36
N LEU A 66 11.59 -6.05 -6.32
CA LEU A 66 11.20 -5.25 -7.48
C LEU A 66 12.26 -4.20 -7.83
N GLY A 67 13.23 -3.95 -6.94
CA GLY A 67 14.27 -2.97 -7.17
C GLY A 67 13.74 -1.53 -7.14
N TRP A 68 12.71 -1.25 -6.34
CA TRP A 68 12.12 0.09 -6.24
C TRP A 68 13.04 1.13 -5.59
N PHE A 69 14.12 0.68 -4.95
CA PHE A 69 15.10 1.54 -4.31
C PHE A 69 16.43 1.48 -5.04
N ARG A 70 17.13 2.62 -5.10
CA ARG A 70 18.50 2.70 -5.65
C ARG A 70 19.48 1.77 -4.95
N ARG A 71 19.29 1.58 -3.63
CA ARG A 71 20.05 0.68 -2.80
C ARG A 71 19.08 -0.20 -2.02
N PRO A 72 19.32 -1.51 -1.89
CA PRO A 72 18.49 -2.38 -1.06
C PRO A 72 18.43 -1.87 0.38
N THR A 73 17.23 -1.84 0.94
CA THR A 73 17.00 -1.44 2.33
C THR A 73 17.19 -2.64 3.24
N LYS A 74 17.79 -2.43 4.42
CA LYS A 74 18.03 -3.51 5.40
C LYS A 74 16.94 -3.58 6.46
N ASN A 75 16.38 -2.43 6.80
CA ASN A 75 15.40 -2.30 7.87
C ASN A 75 14.02 -1.88 7.32
N PRO A 76 12.90 -2.33 7.91
CA PRO A 76 11.56 -1.91 7.52
C PRO A 76 11.34 -0.38 7.61
N GLU A 77 11.96 0.29 8.58
CA GLU A 77 11.90 1.75 8.71
C GLU A 77 12.62 2.48 7.57
N GLU A 78 13.73 1.92 7.06
CA GLU A 78 14.41 2.47 5.88
C GLU A 78 13.54 2.31 4.64
N THR A 79 12.89 1.15 4.48
CA THR A 79 11.91 0.92 3.41
C THR A 79 10.76 1.90 3.50
N ARG A 80 10.26 2.20 4.70
CA ARG A 80 9.16 3.16 4.89
C ARG A 80 9.56 4.52 4.33
N LYS A 81 10.66 5.08 4.82
CA LYS A 81 11.17 6.39 4.40
C LYS A 81 11.42 6.42 2.88
N ALA A 82 12.00 5.35 2.34
CA ALA A 82 12.28 5.26 0.91
C ALA A 82 11.01 5.14 0.06
N LEU A 83 9.94 4.51 0.55
CA LEU A 83 8.63 4.50 -0.14
C LEU A 83 7.95 5.87 -0.04
N GLU A 84 7.98 6.50 1.14
CA GLU A 84 7.38 7.81 1.39
C GLU A 84 8.02 8.92 0.54
N GLU A 85 9.28 8.75 0.09
CA GLU A 85 9.99 9.72 -0.74
C GLU A 85 9.43 9.87 -2.16
N TRP A 86 8.92 8.78 -2.77
CA TRP A 86 8.49 8.80 -4.17
C TRP A 86 7.06 8.33 -4.42
N LEU A 87 6.46 7.57 -3.48
CA LEU A 87 5.11 7.06 -3.64
C LEU A 87 4.08 8.18 -3.37
N PRO A 88 3.13 8.44 -4.28
CA PRO A 88 2.04 9.39 -4.04
C PRO A 88 1.25 9.05 -2.77
N ARG A 89 0.87 10.07 -2.00
CA ARG A 89 0.29 9.92 -0.66
C ARG A 89 -1.04 9.17 -0.66
N GLU A 90 -1.77 9.25 -1.77
CA GLU A 90 -3.05 8.58 -2.00
C GLU A 90 -2.91 7.06 -1.99
N LEU A 91 -1.73 6.54 -2.33
CA LEU A 91 -1.45 5.10 -2.42
C LEU A 91 -0.86 4.52 -1.12
N TRP A 92 -0.62 5.34 -0.09
CA TRP A 92 0.05 4.89 1.13
C TRP A 92 -0.78 3.91 1.95
N SER A 93 -2.10 4.13 2.03
CA SER A 93 -3.03 3.17 2.63
C SER A 93 -3.12 1.90 1.79
N GLU A 94 -3.10 2.07 0.46
CA GLU A 94 -3.35 0.98 -0.46
C GLU A 94 -2.13 0.08 -0.75
N ILE A 95 -0.91 0.53 -0.47
CA ILE A 95 0.26 -0.28 -0.85
C ILE A 95 0.39 -1.53 0.03
N ASN A 96 0.05 -1.43 1.32
CA ASN A 96 0.32 -2.50 2.28
C ASN A 96 -0.55 -3.74 2.00
N TRP A 97 -1.88 -3.59 1.95
CA TRP A 97 -2.79 -4.71 1.70
C TRP A 97 -2.58 -5.40 0.32
N LEU A 98 -2.18 -4.64 -0.72
CA LEU A 98 -1.93 -5.13 -2.07
C LEU A 98 -0.68 -6.00 -2.09
N LEU A 99 0.41 -5.50 -1.51
CA LEU A 99 1.67 -6.22 -1.45
C LEU A 99 1.62 -7.39 -0.46
N VAL A 100 0.86 -7.30 0.63
CA VAL A 100 0.61 -8.44 1.52
C VAL A 100 -0.14 -9.53 0.76
N GLY A 101 -1.25 -9.21 0.09
CA GLY A 101 -2.01 -10.18 -0.71
C GLY A 101 -1.16 -10.81 -1.82
N PHE A 102 -0.47 -9.99 -2.60
CA PHE A 102 0.44 -10.43 -3.66
C PHE A 102 1.60 -11.30 -3.11
N GLY A 103 2.16 -10.93 -1.96
CA GLY A 103 3.25 -11.65 -1.31
C GLY A 103 2.84 -12.97 -0.68
N GLN A 104 1.56 -13.14 -0.35
CA GLN A 104 1.00 -14.40 0.15
C GLN A 104 0.58 -15.36 -0.97
N GLN A 105 0.22 -14.82 -2.14
CA GLN A 105 -0.34 -15.61 -3.23
C GLN A 105 0.66 -15.91 -4.36
N VAL A 106 1.54 -14.96 -4.69
CA VAL A 106 2.42 -15.03 -5.87
C VAL A 106 3.89 -14.87 -5.48
N CYS A 107 4.27 -13.74 -4.86
CA CYS A 107 5.66 -13.43 -4.51
C CYS A 107 6.04 -14.02 -3.14
N LEU A 108 5.97 -15.34 -3.05
CA LEU A 108 6.23 -16.11 -1.83
C LEU A 108 7.67 -15.91 -1.31
N PRO A 109 7.93 -16.02 0.01
CA PRO A 109 9.27 -15.90 0.58
C PRO A 109 10.25 -16.91 -0.02
N VAL A 110 9.82 -18.17 -0.15
CA VAL A 110 10.59 -19.27 -0.75
C VAL A 110 9.89 -19.68 -2.04
N SER A 111 10.65 -19.84 -3.13
CA SER A 111 10.15 -20.25 -4.46
C SER A 111 8.94 -19.44 -4.97
N PRO A 112 9.12 -18.13 -5.25
CA PRO A 112 8.04 -17.30 -5.80
C PRO A 112 7.53 -17.84 -7.14
N LEU A 113 6.24 -17.65 -7.40
CA LEU A 113 5.57 -18.14 -8.60
C LEU A 113 5.78 -17.16 -9.77
N CYS A 114 7.03 -16.97 -10.19
CA CYS A 114 7.40 -15.98 -11.20
C CYS A 114 6.74 -16.26 -12.57
N SER A 115 6.52 -17.52 -12.93
CA SER A 115 5.92 -17.96 -14.19
C SER A 115 4.45 -17.61 -14.32
N SER A 116 3.75 -17.39 -13.21
CA SER A 116 2.37 -16.90 -13.17
C SER A 116 2.27 -15.43 -12.76
N CYS A 117 3.40 -14.75 -12.55
CA CYS A 117 3.44 -13.36 -12.12
C CYS A 117 3.28 -12.43 -13.32
N LEU A 118 2.30 -11.52 -13.25
CA LEU A 118 2.07 -10.50 -14.29
C LEU A 118 3.29 -9.60 -14.51
N ASN A 119 4.10 -9.40 -13.47
CA ASN A 119 5.29 -8.55 -13.50
C ASN A 119 6.57 -9.30 -13.91
N GLN A 120 6.48 -10.55 -14.40
CA GLN A 120 7.65 -11.38 -14.71
C GLN A 120 8.65 -10.67 -15.64
N ASN A 121 8.15 -10.01 -16.69
CA ASN A 121 8.99 -9.40 -17.72
C ASN A 121 9.72 -8.12 -17.27
N ILE A 122 9.25 -7.49 -16.20
CA ILE A 122 9.80 -6.22 -15.67
C ILE A 122 10.48 -6.39 -14.32
N CYS A 123 10.31 -7.53 -13.65
CA CYS A 123 10.84 -7.78 -12.33
C CYS A 123 12.31 -8.22 -12.41
N PRO A 124 13.26 -7.50 -11.78
CA PRO A 124 14.68 -7.85 -11.83
C PRO A 124 15.01 -9.15 -11.08
N SER A 125 14.15 -9.56 -10.14
CA SER A 125 14.30 -10.81 -9.36
C SER A 125 13.49 -11.99 -9.93
N ALA A 126 13.01 -11.92 -11.17
CA ALA A 126 12.20 -12.98 -11.75
C ALA A 126 13.05 -14.23 -12.08
N HIS A 127 12.55 -15.41 -11.71
CA HIS A 127 13.16 -16.69 -12.07
C HIS A 127 12.40 -17.36 -13.20
N GLN A 128 13.09 -17.68 -14.30
CA GLN A 128 12.46 -18.32 -15.48
C GLN A 128 12.03 -19.77 -15.22
N SER A 129 12.67 -20.46 -14.27
CA SER A 129 12.40 -21.86 -13.91
C SER A 129 11.43 -22.04 -12.72
N SER A 130 10.64 -21.03 -12.39
CA SER A 130 9.76 -21.08 -11.21
C SER A 130 8.61 -22.08 -11.37
N PRO A 131 8.18 -22.75 -10.28
CA PRO A 131 7.13 -23.76 -10.33
C PRO A 131 5.79 -23.20 -10.85
N VAL A 132 5.19 -23.89 -11.81
CA VAL A 132 3.84 -23.59 -12.31
C VAL A 132 2.83 -24.15 -11.31
N LYS A 133 2.53 -23.41 -10.23
CA LYS A 133 1.40 -23.69 -9.35
C LYS A 133 0.44 -22.50 -9.37
N ARG A 134 -0.86 -22.77 -9.44
CA ARG A 134 -1.89 -21.71 -9.34
C ARG A 134 -1.91 -21.16 -7.90
N PRO A 135 -2.08 -19.84 -7.70
CA PRO A 135 -2.22 -19.28 -6.36
C PRO A 135 -3.38 -19.93 -5.59
N LYS A 136 -3.20 -20.19 -4.29
CA LYS A 136 -4.27 -20.76 -3.45
C LYS A 136 -5.43 -19.77 -3.35
N ALA A 137 -6.64 -20.20 -3.69
CA ALA A 137 -7.86 -19.40 -3.51
C ALA A 137 -8.20 -19.31 -2.01
N GLY A 138 -7.98 -18.14 -1.39
CA GLY A 138 -8.41 -17.83 -0.02
C GLY A 138 -7.50 -16.85 0.71
N SER A 139 -7.81 -15.55 0.66
CA SER A 139 -7.36 -14.51 1.64
C SER A 139 -8.31 -13.29 1.58
N PRO A 140 -8.31 -12.38 2.57
CA PRO A 140 -9.51 -11.82 3.19
C PRO A 140 -10.28 -10.87 2.27
N ARG A 141 -11.61 -10.94 2.36
CA ARG A 141 -12.50 -9.99 1.67
C ARG A 141 -12.29 -8.58 2.24
N SER A 142 -12.13 -7.63 1.33
CA SER A 142 -12.08 -6.18 1.55
C SER A 142 -13.26 -5.70 2.42
N PRO A 143 -13.09 -4.70 3.31
CA PRO A 143 -14.19 -3.82 3.69
C PRO A 143 -14.64 -3.08 2.42
N LYS A 144 -15.90 -3.26 2.02
CA LYS A 144 -16.48 -2.60 0.83
C LYS A 144 -16.07 -1.13 0.81
N SER A 145 -15.40 -0.71 -0.26
CA SER A 145 -15.16 0.70 -0.52
C SER A 145 -16.49 1.45 -0.44
N LEU A 146 -16.59 2.37 0.52
CA LEU A 146 -17.67 3.34 0.53
C LEU A 146 -17.61 4.13 -0.77
N PRO A 147 -18.75 4.34 -1.45
CA PRO A 147 -18.77 5.09 -2.70
C PRO A 147 -18.22 6.49 -2.45
N PHE A 148 -17.26 6.89 -3.28
CA PHE A 148 -16.72 8.24 -3.35
C PHE A 148 -17.88 9.20 -3.70
N LYS A 149 -18.59 9.70 -2.69
CA LYS A 149 -19.53 10.81 -2.84
C LYS A 149 -18.71 12.09 -2.93
N THR A 150 -18.54 12.60 -4.14
CA THR A 150 -18.31 14.02 -4.37
C THR A 150 -19.44 14.78 -3.67
N LYS A 151 -19.10 15.47 -2.57
CA LYS A 151 -19.98 16.45 -1.97
C LYS A 151 -19.97 17.68 -2.88
N THR A 152 -21.00 17.81 -3.70
CA THR A 152 -21.42 19.12 -4.20
C THR A 152 -22.55 19.56 -3.27
N GLU A 153 -22.30 20.63 -2.50
CA GLU A 153 -23.31 21.27 -1.66
C GLU A 153 -24.46 21.82 -2.52
N PRO A 154 -25.71 21.86 -2.01
CA PRO A 154 -26.90 22.15 -2.80
C PRO A 154 -27.28 23.63 -2.79
N GLY A 155 -27.80 24.11 -3.92
CA GLY A 155 -28.75 25.23 -3.94
C GLY A 155 -28.34 26.44 -4.77
N GLN A 156 -28.69 26.42 -6.05
CA GLN A 156 -29.51 27.46 -6.68
C GLN A 156 -29.94 26.97 -8.07
N GLU A 157 -31.21 26.59 -8.13
CA GLU A 157 -31.96 26.21 -9.32
C GLU A 157 -32.30 27.47 -10.12
N LEU A 158 -32.10 27.48 -11.44
CA LEU A 158 -32.88 28.32 -12.37
C LEU A 158 -32.74 27.80 -13.81
N ALA A 159 -33.88 27.30 -14.30
CA ALA A 159 -34.40 27.26 -15.67
C ALA A 159 -33.68 26.44 -16.77
N LEU A 160 -34.37 25.37 -17.16
CA LEU A 160 -34.64 24.88 -18.52
C LEU A 160 -33.87 25.55 -19.68
N ASN A 161 -33.24 24.74 -20.53
CA ASN A 161 -33.77 24.47 -21.88
C ASN A 161 -33.05 23.27 -22.54
N ASP A 162 -33.88 22.47 -23.19
CA ASP A 162 -33.56 21.41 -24.13
C ASP A 162 -32.84 22.01 -25.35
N GLU A 163 -31.70 21.44 -25.76
CA GLU A 163 -31.23 21.32 -27.15
C GLU A 163 -29.73 20.98 -27.25
N THR A 164 -29.45 20.01 -28.13
CA THR A 164 -28.17 19.75 -28.82
C THR A 164 -27.17 18.78 -28.18
N ILE A 165 -27.39 17.51 -28.49
CA ILE A 165 -26.36 16.48 -28.66
C ILE A 165 -25.33 16.99 -29.69
N LYS A 166 -24.09 17.26 -29.27
CA LYS A 166 -22.91 17.19 -30.14
C LYS A 166 -21.78 16.47 -29.42
N GLN A 167 -21.42 15.34 -30.01
CA GLN A 167 -20.25 14.54 -29.69
C GLN A 167 -18.98 15.34 -29.99
N GLU A 168 -18.03 15.38 -29.05
CA GLU A 168 -16.63 15.69 -29.35
C GLU A 168 -15.69 14.61 -28.78
N PRO A 169 -14.55 14.35 -29.45
CA PRO A 169 -13.89 13.04 -29.44
C PRO A 169 -12.84 12.87 -28.34
N ARG A 170 -12.56 11.59 -28.03
CA ARG A 170 -11.55 11.11 -27.08
C ARG A 170 -10.15 11.64 -27.43
N PRO A 171 -9.39 12.28 -26.51
CA PRO A 171 -8.00 12.60 -26.77
C PRO A 171 -7.11 11.34 -26.71
N GLU A 172 -6.17 11.31 -27.64
CA GLU A 172 -5.31 10.20 -27.99
C GLU A 172 -4.27 9.85 -26.92
N THR A 173 -3.81 8.60 -26.98
CA THR A 173 -2.86 7.96 -26.07
C THR A 173 -1.55 8.72 -25.90
N VAL A 174 -1.24 9.14 -24.67
CA VAL A 174 0.08 9.64 -24.30
C VAL A 174 1.07 8.47 -24.25
N SER A 175 1.96 8.43 -25.23
CA SER A 175 3.09 7.50 -25.33
C SER A 175 4.10 7.81 -24.23
N TYR A 176 4.26 6.90 -23.26
CA TYR A 176 5.40 6.96 -22.34
C TYR A 176 6.70 6.67 -23.11
N MET A 177 7.51 7.70 -23.30
CA MET A 177 8.85 7.59 -23.86
C MET A 177 9.70 6.60 -23.04
N ARG A 178 10.15 5.52 -23.70
CA ARG A 178 11.19 4.61 -23.18
C ARG A 178 12.53 5.35 -23.08
N PRO A 179 13.31 5.20 -21.99
CA PRO A 179 14.68 5.66 -21.98
C PRO A 179 15.51 4.86 -23.01
N ARG A 180 16.18 5.56 -23.93
CA ARG A 180 17.08 4.99 -24.93
C ARG A 180 18.24 4.26 -24.24
N ARG A 181 18.45 2.98 -24.60
CA ARG A 181 19.69 2.24 -24.36
C ARG A 181 20.85 3.00 -25.03
N LYS A 182 21.77 3.58 -24.26
CA LYS A 182 23.07 4.01 -24.79
C LYS A 182 23.96 2.78 -24.92
N ASN A 183 24.08 2.27 -26.14
CA ASN A 183 25.16 1.38 -26.53
C ASN A 183 26.46 2.19 -26.63
N LYS A 184 27.55 1.59 -26.11
CA LYS A 184 28.96 1.70 -26.54
C LYS A 184 29.46 3.06 -27.06
N CYS A 185 30.39 3.66 -26.33
CA CYS A 185 31.49 4.42 -26.95
C CYS A 185 32.82 3.72 -26.62
N PRO A 186 33.64 3.39 -27.63
CA PRO A 186 35.06 3.06 -27.45
C PRO A 186 35.90 4.34 -27.52
N LEU A 187 36.99 4.36 -26.75
CA LEU A 187 38.37 4.77 -27.09
C LEU A 187 39.19 4.78 -25.79
#